data_AF-E5Y9T8-F1
#
_entry.id   AF-E5Y9T8-F1
#
_cell.length_a   1.000
_cell.length_b   1.000
_cell.length_c   1.000
_cell.angle_alpha   90.00
_cell.angle_beta   90.00
_cell.angle_gamma   90.00
#
_symmetry.space_group_name_H-M   'P 1'
#
loop_
_entity.id
_entity.type
_entity.pdbx_description
1 polymer ?
#
loop_
_entity_poly.entity_id
_entity_poly.type
_entity_poly.pdbx_seq_one_letter_code
_entity_poly.pdbx_strand_id
1 'polypeptide(L)'
;MKLYHGSMIEHLAISNSGTGLGYNFGAMFFARTYGTAKGYGNYVYQCEIDIKDIFLNEDLPYLEDGAAGTALREVMAERGIDEKYFDLCWYAVVEEKIGYQDEDWVNLLNMDDDDASWEAQAMRIAFARKLGFNGCDMNDECGSIALLPEYIALNPASPEDDEDNE
;
A
#
# COMPACT_ATOMS: atom_id res chain seq x y z
N MET A 1 0.88 16.54 -0.91
CA MET A 1 0.13 16.16 0.29
C MET A 1 1.09 15.69 1.37
N LYS A 2 0.74 15.93 2.64
CA LYS A 2 1.53 15.51 3.81
C LYS A 2 0.96 14.20 4.36
N LEU A 3 1.84 13.28 4.74
CA LEU A 3 1.50 11.93 5.21
C LEU A 3 2.33 11.58 6.45
N TYR A 4 1.78 10.74 7.33
CA TYR A 4 2.38 10.46 8.64
C TYR A 4 2.56 8.97 8.91
N HIS A 5 3.70 8.60 9.46
CA HIS A 5 4.01 7.22 9.87
C HIS A 5 4.30 7.16 11.37
N GLY A 6 3.57 6.32 12.08
CA GLY A 6 3.82 6.01 13.49
C GLY A 6 4.83 4.88 13.64
N SER A 7 5.83 5.06 14.49
CA SER A 7 6.84 4.05 14.78
C SER A 7 7.17 3.96 16.27
N MET A 8 7.56 2.77 16.71
CA MET A 8 8.11 2.54 18.04
C MET A 8 9.61 2.90 18.13
N ILE A 9 10.23 3.32 17.02
CA ILE A 9 11.67 3.58 16.90
C ILE A 9 11.92 5.10 16.77
N GLU A 10 12.75 5.66 17.65
CA GLU A 10 13.06 7.11 17.76
C GLU A 10 13.92 7.67 16.63
N HIS A 11 14.65 6.80 15.93
CA HIS A 11 15.51 7.14 14.80
C HIS A 11 15.27 6.13 13.68
N LEU A 12 14.03 6.09 13.19
CA LEU A 12 13.61 5.15 12.16
C LEU A 12 14.47 5.37 10.91
N ALA A 13 15.20 4.33 10.52
CA ALA A 13 15.89 4.27 9.24
C ALA A 13 15.05 3.44 8.28
N ILE A 14 14.77 3.98 7.09
CA ILE A 14 14.04 3.27 6.06
C ILE A 14 14.96 2.22 5.45
N SER A 15 14.45 1.00 5.27
CA SER A 15 15.12 -0.06 4.54
C SER A 15 14.17 -0.65 3.50
N ASN A 16 14.74 -1.20 2.42
CA ASN A 16 14.01 -1.99 1.43
C ASN A 16 13.68 -3.40 1.93
N SER A 17 14.00 -3.69 3.18
CA SER A 17 13.83 -4.98 3.84
C SER A 17 13.36 -4.73 5.26
N GLY A 18 12.05 -4.73 5.45
CA GLY A 18 11.40 -4.58 6.75
C GLY A 18 10.22 -5.54 6.84
N THR A 19 10.09 -6.23 7.97
CA THR A 19 8.89 -7.01 8.29
C THR A 19 8.04 -6.21 9.25
N GLY A 20 6.98 -5.57 8.75
CA GLY A 20 5.90 -5.07 9.59
C GLY A 20 4.99 -6.25 9.93
N LEU A 21 4.77 -6.52 11.22
CA LEU A 21 3.95 -7.66 11.67
C LEU A 21 4.42 -9.06 11.20
N GLY A 22 5.66 -9.18 10.71
CA GLY A 22 6.20 -10.44 10.16
C GLY A 22 6.08 -10.57 8.64
N TYR A 23 5.40 -9.63 7.97
CA TYR A 23 5.18 -9.62 6.52
C TYR A 23 5.96 -8.48 5.85
N ASN A 24 6.52 -8.73 4.66
CA ASN A 24 7.29 -7.73 3.91
C ASN A 24 6.50 -7.22 2.71
N PHE A 25 5.86 -6.06 2.89
CA PHE A 25 5.09 -5.39 1.83
C PHE A 25 5.97 -4.70 0.78
N GLY A 26 7.27 -4.52 1.05
CA GLY A 26 8.16 -3.72 0.18
C GLY A 26 7.79 -2.23 0.12
N ALA A 27 6.97 -1.74 1.07
CA ALA A 27 6.52 -0.37 1.19
C ALA A 27 6.38 0.02 2.67
N MET A 28 6.27 1.32 2.93
CA MET A 28 5.94 1.86 4.24
C MET A 28 4.55 2.49 4.21
N PHE A 29 3.73 2.19 5.23
CA PHE A 29 2.36 2.67 5.34
C PHE A 29 2.32 4.00 6.09
N PHE A 30 1.49 4.92 5.59
CA PHE A 30 1.27 6.22 6.16
C PHE A 30 -0.22 6.49 6.35
N ALA A 31 -0.57 7.15 7.44
CA ALA A 31 -1.87 7.75 7.64
C ALA A 31 -1.91 9.18 7.07
N ARG A 32 -3.13 9.66 6.79
CA ARG A 32 -3.37 11.02 6.31
C ARG A 32 -3.31 12.09 7.41
N THR A 33 -3.39 11.67 8.68
CA THR A 33 -3.37 12.58 9.85
C THR A 33 -2.34 12.13 10.86
N TYR A 34 -1.82 13.09 11.63
CA TYR A 34 -0.87 12.83 12.70
C TYR A 34 -1.53 11.97 13.79
N GLY A 35 -2.78 12.28 14.15
CA GLY A 35 -3.53 11.59 15.20
C GLY A 35 -3.65 10.09 14.95
N THR A 36 -3.98 9.69 13.72
CA THR A 36 -4.06 8.27 13.33
C THR A 36 -2.68 7.61 13.40
N ALA A 37 -1.65 8.24 12.84
CA ALA A 37 -0.28 7.72 12.88
C ALA A 37 0.23 7.54 14.33
N LYS A 38 -0.11 8.46 15.23
CA LYS A 38 0.27 8.38 16.65
C LYS A 38 -0.28 7.13 17.35
N GLY A 39 -1.39 6.58 16.87
CA GLY A 39 -1.95 5.31 17.37
C GLY A 39 -1.01 4.11 17.15
N TYR A 40 -0.14 4.16 16.15
CA TYR A 40 0.75 3.07 15.75
C TYR A 40 2.17 3.17 16.34
N GLY A 41 2.50 4.26 17.03
CA GLY A 41 3.85 4.41 17.57
C GLY A 41 4.06 5.61 18.49
N ASN A 42 5.11 5.50 19.31
CA ASN A 42 5.53 6.57 20.22
C ASN A 42 6.16 7.75 19.47
N TYR A 43 6.72 7.52 18.29
CA TYR A 43 7.34 8.54 17.44
C TYR A 43 6.56 8.64 16.15
N VAL A 44 6.34 9.86 15.66
CA VAL A 44 5.65 10.09 14.40
C VAL A 44 6.60 10.80 13.46
N TYR A 45 6.59 10.35 12.22
CA TYR A 45 7.36 10.93 11.13
C TYR A 45 6.40 11.39 10.05
N GLN A 46 6.79 12.40 9.30
CA GLN A 46 6.06 12.89 8.14
C GLN A 46 6.89 12.77 6.86
N CYS A 47 6.19 12.64 5.75
CA CYS A 47 6.75 12.87 4.42
C CYS A 47 5.77 13.68 3.57
N GLU A 48 6.29 14.33 2.53
CA GLU A 48 5.50 15.01 1.53
C GLU A 48 5.62 14.29 0.20
N ILE A 49 4.48 14.08 -0.47
CA ILE A 49 4.41 13.44 -1.78
C ILE A 49 3.34 14.13 -2.64
N ASP A 50 3.52 14.16 -3.97
CA ASP A 50 2.48 14.67 -4.86
C ASP A 50 1.36 13.62 -4.99
N ILE A 51 0.11 14.04 -4.94
CA ILE A 51 -1.04 13.12 -5.04
C ILE A 51 -1.04 12.38 -6.39
N LYS A 52 -0.54 13.02 -7.45
CA LYS A 52 -0.42 12.40 -8.79
C LYS A 52 0.57 11.23 -8.83
N ASP A 53 1.45 11.15 -7.84
CA ASP A 53 2.45 10.08 -7.73
C ASP A 53 1.90 8.87 -6.97
N ILE A 54 0.67 8.95 -6.46
CA ILE A 54 -0.04 7.87 -5.75
C ILE A 54 -1.10 7.30 -6.68
N PHE A 55 -1.09 5.97 -6.85
CA PHE A 55 -2.15 5.30 -7.57
C PHE A 55 -3.45 5.32 -6.76
N LEU A 56 -4.50 5.88 -7.35
CA LEU A 56 -5.88 5.86 -6.88
C LEU A 56 -6.75 5.01 -7.82
N ASN A 57 -7.82 4.39 -7.30
CA ASN A 57 -8.74 3.63 -8.16
C ASN A 57 -9.41 4.52 -9.22
N GLU A 58 -9.57 5.81 -8.93
CA GLU A 58 -10.06 6.84 -9.84
C GLU A 58 -9.12 7.09 -11.03
N ASP A 59 -7.86 6.67 -10.96
CA ASP A 59 -6.90 6.80 -12.07
C ASP A 59 -7.12 5.75 -13.16
N LEU A 60 -7.76 4.62 -12.84
CA LEU A 60 -7.97 3.50 -13.77
C LEU A 60 -8.51 3.90 -15.15
N PRO A 61 -9.53 4.77 -15.27
CA PRO A 61 -10.06 5.20 -16.56
C PRO A 61 -9.11 6.09 -17.38
N TYR A 62 -8.07 6.64 -16.76
CA TYR A 62 -7.11 7.56 -17.37
C TYR A 62 -5.79 6.90 -17.76
N LEU A 63 -5.59 5.64 -17.36
CA LEU A 63 -4.43 4.84 -17.78
C LEU A 63 -4.51 4.55 -19.28
N GLU A 64 -3.34 4.29 -19.89
CA GLU A 64 -3.29 3.79 -21.26
C GLU A 64 -4.07 2.48 -21.38
N ASP A 65 -4.74 2.28 -22.52
CA ASP A 65 -5.58 1.11 -22.75
C ASP A 65 -4.76 -0.19 -22.57
N GLY A 66 -5.26 -1.09 -21.72
CA GLY A 66 -4.59 -2.35 -21.38
C GLY A 66 -3.40 -2.24 -20.41
N ALA A 67 -2.97 -1.05 -19.98
CA ALA A 67 -1.83 -0.89 -19.06
C ALA A 67 -2.07 -1.60 -17.72
N ALA A 68 -3.22 -1.38 -17.09
CA ALA A 68 -3.59 -2.05 -15.85
C ALA A 68 -3.64 -3.58 -16.01
N GLY A 69 -4.25 -4.08 -17.08
CA GLY A 69 -4.30 -5.52 -17.33
C GLY A 69 -2.91 -6.13 -17.56
N THR A 70 -1.99 -5.39 -18.19
CA THR A 70 -0.61 -5.83 -18.39
C THR A 70 0.15 -5.86 -17.07
N ALA A 71 0.07 -4.77 -16.29
CA ALA A 71 0.70 -4.68 -14.97
C ALA A 71 0.25 -5.79 -14.03
N LEU A 72 -1.06 -6.07 -13.97
CA LEU A 72 -1.59 -7.14 -13.11
C LEU A 72 -1.07 -8.53 -13.53
N ARG A 73 -1.02 -8.82 -14.84
CA ARG A 73 -0.47 -10.10 -15.32
C ARG A 73 0.99 -10.29 -14.94
N GLU A 74 1.79 -9.23 -14.98
CA GLU A 74 3.19 -9.30 -14.53
C GLU A 74 3.27 -9.62 -13.03
N VAL A 75 2.47 -8.95 -12.21
CA VAL A 75 2.42 -9.21 -10.76
C VAL A 75 1.98 -10.66 -10.48
N MET A 76 0.93 -11.14 -11.15
CA MET A 76 0.48 -12.53 -11.06
C MET A 76 1.58 -13.52 -11.43
N ALA A 77 2.29 -13.29 -12.54
CA ALA A 77 3.37 -14.16 -13.00
C ALA A 77 4.53 -14.22 -11.99
N GLU A 78 4.90 -13.10 -11.37
CA GLU A 78 5.91 -13.04 -10.31
C GLU A 78 5.50 -13.86 -9.06
N ARG A 79 4.20 -14.05 -8.82
CA ARG A 79 3.68 -14.88 -7.72
C ARG A 79 3.36 -16.31 -8.14
N GLY A 80 3.57 -16.66 -9.41
CA GLY A 80 3.23 -17.97 -9.96
C GLY A 80 1.72 -18.22 -10.05
N ILE A 81 0.90 -17.16 -10.08
CA ILE A 81 -0.56 -17.26 -10.21
C ILE A 81 -0.92 -17.43 -11.69
N ASP A 82 -1.74 -18.44 -11.99
CA ASP A 82 -2.22 -18.75 -13.33
C ASP A 82 -3.20 -17.69 -13.85
N GLU A 83 -3.15 -17.37 -15.15
CA GLU A 83 -4.02 -16.37 -15.79
C GLU A 83 -5.52 -16.69 -15.65
N LYS A 84 -5.91 -17.94 -15.42
CA LYS A 84 -7.32 -18.30 -15.16
C LYS A 84 -7.90 -17.61 -13.90
N TYR A 85 -7.05 -17.10 -13.00
CA TYR A 85 -7.45 -16.36 -11.80
C TYR A 85 -7.44 -14.84 -12.00
N PHE A 86 -7.29 -14.35 -13.24
CA PHE A 86 -7.17 -12.92 -13.52
C PHE A 86 -8.31 -12.10 -12.91
N ASP A 87 -9.56 -12.53 -13.05
CA ASP A 87 -10.72 -11.79 -12.52
C ASP A 87 -10.71 -11.70 -10.99
N LEU A 88 -10.29 -12.78 -10.31
CA LEU A 88 -10.14 -12.80 -8.86
C LEU A 88 -9.01 -11.85 -8.41
N CYS A 89 -7.85 -11.90 -9.07
CA CYS A 89 -6.76 -10.97 -8.80
C CYS A 89 -7.15 -9.52 -9.11
N TRP A 90 -7.92 -9.27 -10.17
CA TRP A 90 -8.41 -7.94 -10.50
C TRP A 90 -9.31 -7.39 -9.39
N TYR A 91 -10.27 -8.20 -8.95
CA TYR A 91 -11.17 -7.87 -7.87
C TYR A 91 -10.45 -7.61 -6.54
N ALA A 92 -9.46 -8.44 -6.19
CA ALA A 92 -8.71 -8.34 -4.95
C ALA A 92 -7.68 -7.19 -4.96
N VAL A 93 -6.92 -7.03 -6.04
CA VAL A 93 -5.73 -6.16 -6.10
C VAL A 93 -6.04 -4.79 -6.68
N VAL A 94 -6.77 -4.77 -7.80
CA VAL A 94 -7.03 -3.54 -8.56
C VAL A 94 -8.24 -2.82 -7.99
N GLU A 95 -9.34 -3.52 -7.78
CA GLU A 95 -10.56 -2.92 -7.24
C GLU A 95 -10.57 -2.84 -5.72
N GLU A 96 -9.71 -3.61 -5.04
CA GLU A 96 -9.63 -3.67 -3.58
C GLU A 96 -10.97 -4.01 -2.92
N LYS A 97 -11.69 -4.97 -3.50
CA LYS A 97 -13.04 -5.37 -3.08
C LYS A 97 -13.10 -6.70 -2.36
N ILE A 98 -11.94 -7.33 -2.18
CA ILE A 98 -11.85 -8.53 -1.35
C ILE A 98 -12.05 -8.13 0.11
N GLY A 99 -13.03 -8.74 0.76
CA GLY A 99 -13.25 -8.55 2.19
C GLY A 99 -12.29 -9.40 3.02
N TYR A 100 -12.28 -9.17 4.33
CA TYR A 100 -11.77 -10.16 5.28
C TYR A 100 -12.54 -11.48 5.03
N GLN A 101 -11.82 -12.59 4.80
CA GLN A 101 -12.35 -13.96 4.66
C GLN A 101 -12.96 -14.36 3.29
N ASP A 102 -12.39 -13.90 2.19
CA ASP A 102 -12.75 -14.47 0.87
C ASP A 102 -12.07 -15.83 0.66
N GLU A 103 -12.86 -16.90 0.77
CA GLU A 103 -12.40 -18.28 0.67
C GLU A 103 -11.67 -18.56 -0.65
N ASP A 104 -12.09 -17.98 -1.78
CA ASP A 104 -11.48 -18.25 -3.08
C ASP A 104 -10.05 -17.70 -3.14
N TRP A 105 -9.82 -16.52 -2.54
CA TRP A 105 -8.50 -15.92 -2.44
C TRP A 105 -7.57 -16.65 -1.47
N VAL A 106 -8.08 -16.97 -0.28
CA VAL A 106 -7.36 -17.73 0.74
C VAL A 106 -6.94 -19.10 0.18
N ASN A 107 -7.85 -19.77 -0.53
CA ASN A 107 -7.57 -21.04 -1.20
C ASN A 107 -6.58 -20.89 -2.36
N LEU A 108 -6.67 -19.81 -3.13
CA LEU A 108 -5.73 -19.54 -4.23
C LEU A 108 -4.30 -19.40 -3.71
N LEU A 109 -4.12 -18.60 -2.64
CA LEU A 109 -2.81 -18.32 -2.07
C LEU A 109 -2.32 -19.42 -1.14
N ASN A 110 -3.21 -20.28 -0.65
CA ASN A 110 -2.94 -21.29 0.37
C ASN A 110 -2.28 -20.64 1.61
N MET A 111 -2.88 -19.55 2.08
CA MET A 111 -2.51 -18.74 3.25
C MET A 111 -3.67 -18.74 4.25
N ASP A 112 -3.49 -18.15 5.43
CA ASP A 112 -4.62 -17.82 6.30
C ASP A 112 -5.25 -16.47 5.89
N ASP A 113 -6.37 -16.10 6.52
CA ASP A 113 -7.14 -14.90 6.18
C ASP A 113 -6.30 -13.61 6.29
N ASP A 114 -5.42 -13.53 7.30
CA ASP A 114 -4.60 -12.34 7.57
C ASP A 114 -3.47 -12.23 6.56
N ASP A 115 -2.72 -13.31 6.35
CA ASP A 115 -1.62 -13.37 5.38
C ASP A 115 -2.14 -13.17 3.94
N ALA A 116 -3.30 -13.73 3.60
CA ALA A 116 -3.91 -13.55 2.29
C ALA A 116 -4.32 -12.08 2.06
N SER A 117 -4.86 -11.41 3.08
CA SER A 117 -5.18 -9.98 3.02
C SER A 117 -3.90 -9.15 2.80
N TRP A 118 -2.82 -9.47 3.52
CA TRP A 118 -1.53 -8.80 3.35
C TRP A 118 -0.90 -9.03 1.98
N GLU A 119 -1.03 -10.22 1.41
CA GLU A 119 -0.56 -10.51 0.06
C GLU A 119 -1.34 -9.69 -0.99
N ALA A 120 -2.65 -9.50 -0.82
CA ALA A 120 -3.42 -8.64 -1.73
C ALA A 120 -2.89 -7.19 -1.71
N GLN A 121 -2.57 -6.65 -0.54
CA GLN A 121 -1.96 -5.33 -0.39
C GLN A 121 -0.55 -5.29 -1.02
N ALA A 122 0.28 -6.30 -0.79
CA ALA A 122 1.62 -6.38 -1.38
C ALA A 122 1.57 -6.47 -2.92
N MET A 123 0.64 -7.24 -3.46
CA MET A 123 0.38 -7.30 -4.90
C MET A 123 -0.11 -5.95 -5.44
N ARG A 124 -0.90 -5.19 -4.68
CA ARG A 124 -1.38 -3.85 -5.06
C ARG A 124 -0.25 -2.83 -5.12
N ILE A 125 0.66 -2.87 -4.15
CA ILE A 125 1.88 -2.06 -4.17
C ILE A 125 2.73 -2.39 -5.40
N ALA A 126 2.92 -3.67 -5.69
CA ALA A 126 3.65 -4.11 -6.87
C ALA A 126 2.97 -3.65 -8.16
N PHE A 127 1.64 -3.74 -8.23
CA PHE A 127 0.83 -3.27 -9.36
C PHE A 127 0.99 -1.77 -9.60
N ALA A 128 0.87 -0.94 -8.56
CA ALA A 128 1.07 0.51 -8.67
C ALA A 128 2.50 0.85 -9.12
N ARG A 129 3.51 0.14 -8.60
CA ARG A 129 4.90 0.27 -9.02
C ARG A 129 5.09 -0.03 -10.51
N LYS A 130 4.44 -1.06 -11.05
CA LYS A 130 4.50 -1.41 -12.49
C LYS A 130 3.90 -0.33 -13.37
N LEU A 131 2.88 0.36 -12.87
CA LEU A 131 2.27 1.51 -13.54
C LEU A 131 3.10 2.81 -13.40
N GLY A 132 4.19 2.78 -12.64
CA GLY A 132 5.11 3.92 -12.49
C GLY A 132 4.76 4.87 -11.36
N PHE A 133 3.82 4.51 -10.48
CA PHE A 133 3.50 5.29 -9.29
C PHE A 133 4.53 5.04 -8.17
N ASN A 134 4.66 6.02 -7.29
CA ASN A 134 5.56 5.99 -6.13
C ASN A 134 4.91 5.27 -4.92
N GLY A 135 3.60 5.06 -4.98
CA GLY A 135 2.81 4.40 -3.96
C GLY A 135 1.36 4.18 -4.41
N CYS A 136 0.52 3.69 -3.51
CA CYS A 136 -0.91 3.51 -3.75
C CYS A 136 -1.74 3.81 -2.51
N ASP A 137 -2.97 4.26 -2.74
CA ASP A 137 -3.99 4.34 -1.68
C ASP A 137 -4.49 2.93 -1.35
N MET A 138 -4.73 2.71 -0.06
CA MET A 138 -5.23 1.47 0.51
C MET A 138 -6.53 1.76 1.25
N ASN A 139 -7.52 0.94 0.99
CA ASN A 139 -8.77 0.87 1.71
C ASN A 139 -8.61 -0.06 2.94
N ASP A 140 -7.73 0.34 3.86
CA ASP A 140 -7.58 -0.31 5.16
C ASP A 140 -8.29 0.45 6.29
N GLU A 141 -8.19 -0.03 7.52
CA GLU A 141 -8.85 0.56 8.69
C GLU A 141 -8.52 2.05 8.93
N CYS A 142 -7.43 2.55 8.33
CA CYS A 142 -6.95 3.91 8.51
C CYS A 142 -6.97 4.76 7.25
N GLY A 143 -7.43 4.23 6.12
CA GLY A 143 -7.30 4.89 4.81
C GLY A 143 -5.84 5.18 4.48
N SER A 144 -4.98 4.18 4.71
CA SER A 144 -3.53 4.30 4.60
C SER A 144 -3.08 4.50 3.16
N ILE A 145 -1.91 5.10 3.01
CA ILE A 145 -1.18 5.18 1.75
C ILE A 145 0.13 4.41 1.91
N ALA A 146 0.39 3.46 1.01
CA ALA A 146 1.62 2.70 0.98
C ALA A 146 2.61 3.34 0.00
N LEU A 147 3.78 3.77 0.48
CA LEU A 147 4.82 4.38 -0.34
C LEU A 147 6.04 3.47 -0.49
N LEU A 148 6.63 3.45 -1.69
CA LEU A 148 7.87 2.75 -1.93
C LEU A 148 9.04 3.44 -1.21
N PRO A 149 9.93 2.69 -0.52
CA PRO A 149 11.00 3.24 0.31
C PRO A 149 11.88 4.30 -0.37
N GLU A 150 12.17 4.12 -1.66
CA GLU A 150 13.03 5.01 -2.44
C GLU A 150 12.47 6.42 -2.66
N TYR A 151 11.17 6.63 -2.44
CA TYR A 151 10.51 7.93 -2.61
C TYR A 151 10.19 8.63 -1.29
N ILE A 152 10.65 8.09 -0.17
CA ILE A 152 10.33 8.62 1.16
C ILE A 152 11.51 9.45 1.69
N ALA A 153 11.21 10.69 2.06
CA ALA A 153 12.07 11.52 2.91
C ALA A 153 11.37 11.77 4.25
N LEU A 154 11.77 11.04 5.31
CA LEU A 154 11.17 11.19 6.63
C LEU A 154 11.75 12.37 7.39
N ASN A 155 10.84 13.16 7.96
CA ASN A 155 11.16 14.17 8.96
C ASN A 155 10.37 13.85 10.25
N PRO A 156 10.91 14.11 11.45
CA PRO A 156 10.11 14.06 12.67
C PRO A 156 8.88 14.96 12.54
N ALA A 157 7.75 14.48 13.05
CA ALA A 157 6.49 15.22 13.07
C ALA A 157 6.05 15.51 14.51
N SER A 158 5.33 16.61 14.67
CA SER A 158 4.69 17.07 15.89
C SER A 158 3.18 17.24 15.67
N PRO A 159 2.35 17.29 16.74
CA PRO A 159 0.90 17.49 16.58
C PRO A 159 0.54 18.79 15.84
N GLU A 160 1.36 19.83 16.00
CA GLU A 160 1.17 21.14 15.37
C GLU A 160 1.29 21.08 13.84
N ASP A 161 2.02 20.09 13.31
CA ASP A 161 2.18 19.89 11.86
C ASP A 161 0.89 19.47 11.13
N ASP A 162 -0.13 19.01 11.88
CA ASP A 162 -1.44 18.58 11.37
C ASP A 162 -2.42 19.75 11.20
N GLU A 163 -2.22 20.86 11.93
CA GLU A 163 -3.13 22.01 11.97
C GLU A 163 -2.97 22.96 10.76
N ASP A 164 -1.92 22.81 9.95
CA ASP A 164 -1.63 23.68 8.80
C ASP A 164 -2.42 23.33 7.51
N ASN A 165 -3.35 22.35 7.56
CA ASN A 165 -4.11 21.87 6.39
C ASN A 165 -5.61 22.27 6.39
N GLU A 166 -6.03 23.26 7.19
CA GLU A 166 -7.38 23.86 7.09
C GLU A 166 -7.50 24.95 6.00
#